data_AF-A0A7Y6YAH3-F1
#
_entry.id   AF-A0A7Y6YAH3-F1
#
_cell.length_a   1.000
_cell.length_b   1.000
_cell.length_c   1.000
_cell.angle_alpha   90.00
_cell.angle_beta   90.00
_cell.angle_gamma   90.00
#
_symmetry.space_group_name_H-M   'P 1'
#
loop_
_entity.id
_entity.type
_entity.pdbx_description
1 polymer ?
#
loop_
_entity_poly.entity_id
_entity_poly.type
_entity_poly.pdbx_seq_one_letter_code
_entity_poly.pdbx_strand_id
1 'polypeptide(L)'
;RTGRQGRDGLAICLIQQNEWNLMASIQRYLKIKFEQRVLPGLAGHYKGPERLKSNGKSVGKKRPKSSRDEKSNKAKPKKRARDQKDLGKRRAPLRAPSGGASLGDGSMPFGKKKPAAD
;
A
#
# COMPACT_ATOMS: atom_id res chain seq x y z
N ARG A 1 41.55 6.45 -3.94
CA ARG A 1 41.87 5.18 -4.66
C ARG A 1 43.24 4.73 -4.21
N THR A 2 43.40 3.47 -3.85
CA THR A 2 44.64 2.92 -3.29
C THR A 2 45.02 1.64 -4.05
N GLY A 3 46.20 1.08 -3.78
CA GLY A 3 46.60 -0.23 -4.30
C GLY A 3 46.89 -0.28 -5.80
N ARG A 4 47.83 0.54 -6.30
CA ARG A 4 48.26 0.52 -7.71
C ARG A 4 49.62 -0.17 -7.85
N GLN A 5 49.85 -0.78 -9.01
CA GLN A 5 51.15 -1.39 -9.37
C GLN A 5 51.65 -2.42 -8.34
N GLY A 6 50.76 -3.30 -7.86
CA GLY A 6 51.14 -4.38 -6.93
C GLY A 6 51.50 -3.93 -5.52
N ARG A 7 51.31 -2.64 -5.18
CA ARG A 7 51.46 -2.14 -3.80
C ARG A 7 50.16 -2.27 -3.04
N ASP A 8 50.25 -2.49 -1.74
CA ASP A 8 49.09 -2.52 -0.86
C ASP A 8 48.47 -1.14 -0.69
N GLY A 9 47.17 -1.12 -0.43
CA GLY A 9 46.38 0.08 -0.26
C GLY A 9 45.37 -0.07 0.86
N LEU A 10 45.29 0.90 1.76
CA LEU A 10 44.33 0.91 2.85
C LEU A 10 43.18 1.88 2.53
N ALA A 11 41.95 1.41 2.64
CA ALA A 11 40.75 2.22 2.48
C ALA A 11 39.95 2.22 3.78
N ILE A 12 39.60 3.42 4.27
CA ILE A 12 38.77 3.60 5.47
C ILE A 12 37.44 4.19 5.00
N CYS A 13 36.34 3.56 5.44
CA CYS A 13 34.99 4.06 5.23
C CYS A 13 34.41 4.49 6.58
N LEU A 14 33.90 5.72 6.64
CA LEU A 14 33.11 6.19 7.78
C LEU A 14 31.65 5.84 7.51
N ILE A 15 30.95 5.29 8.49
CA ILE A 15 29.62 4.69 8.29
C ILE A 15 28.63 5.32 9.26
N GLN A 16 27.56 5.89 8.73
CA GLN A 16 26.44 6.38 9.52
C GLN A 16 25.37 5.31 9.77
N GLN A 17 24.42 5.60 10.66
CA GLN A 17 23.31 4.72 11.04
C GLN A 17 22.56 4.12 9.85
N ASN A 18 22.24 4.96 8.88
CA ASN A 18 21.46 4.65 7.68
C ASN A 18 22.22 3.75 6.70
N GLU A 19 23.55 3.77 6.75
CA GLU A 19 24.43 3.09 5.79
C GLU A 19 24.83 1.68 6.23
N TRP A 20 24.47 1.26 7.45
CA TRP A 20 24.79 -0.07 7.96
C TRP A 20 24.39 -1.20 6.99
N ASN A 21 23.20 -1.10 6.41
CA ASN A 21 22.70 -2.11 5.47
C ASN A 21 23.47 -2.11 4.14
N LEU A 22 24.00 -0.95 3.73
CA LEU A 22 24.83 -0.82 2.54
C LEU A 22 26.20 -1.45 2.81
N MET A 23 26.83 -1.12 3.95
CA MET A 23 28.07 -1.75 4.41
C MET A 23 27.96 -3.28 4.40
N ALA A 24 26.94 -3.83 5.06
CA ALA A 24 26.72 -5.28 5.11
C ALA A 24 26.50 -5.90 3.71
N SER A 25 25.89 -5.14 2.78
CA SER A 25 25.71 -5.60 1.40
C SER A 25 27.02 -5.62 0.61
N ILE A 26 27.84 -4.59 0.74
CA ILE A 26 29.15 -4.50 0.09
C ILE A 26 30.07 -5.60 0.60
N GLN A 27 30.12 -5.80 1.92
CA GLN A 27 30.92 -6.83 2.56
C GLN A 27 30.60 -8.23 2.01
N ARG A 28 29.30 -8.59 1.96
CA ARG A 28 28.85 -9.85 1.35
C ARG A 28 29.22 -9.95 -0.12
N TYR A 29 28.98 -8.88 -0.90
CA TYR A 29 29.18 -8.89 -2.35
C TYR A 29 30.65 -9.12 -2.71
N LEU A 30 31.56 -8.39 -2.05
CA LEU A 30 33.00 -8.50 -2.26
C LEU A 30 33.61 -9.70 -1.52
N LYS A 31 32.87 -10.36 -0.63
CA LYS A 31 33.33 -11.49 0.22
C LYS A 31 34.54 -11.15 1.09
N ILE A 32 34.68 -9.89 1.47
CA ILE A 32 35.74 -9.41 2.36
C ILE A 32 35.22 -9.26 3.79
N LYS A 33 36.09 -9.24 4.79
CA LYS A 33 35.73 -8.84 6.16
C LYS A 33 36.27 -7.43 6.41
N PHE A 34 35.42 -6.55 6.92
CA PHE A 34 35.85 -5.22 7.34
C PHE A 34 36.29 -5.25 8.80
N GLU A 35 37.41 -4.59 9.08
CA GLU A 35 37.88 -4.36 10.44
C GLU A 35 37.18 -3.10 10.99
N GLN A 36 36.46 -3.24 12.09
CA GLN A 36 35.87 -2.08 12.77
C GLN A 36 36.93 -1.42 13.63
N ARG A 37 37.23 -0.15 13.35
CA ARG A 37 38.17 0.66 14.13
C ARG A 37 37.43 1.71 14.94
N VAL A 38 37.83 1.87 16.20
CA VAL A 38 37.33 2.91 17.11
C VAL A 38 38.54 3.70 17.60
N LEU A 39 38.45 5.03 17.51
CA LEU A 39 39.50 5.92 18.01
C LEU A 39 39.22 6.24 19.49
N PRO A 40 40.19 6.05 20.40
CA PRO A 40 40.03 6.40 21.80
C PRO A 40 39.81 7.93 21.91
N GLY A 41 38.76 8.34 22.62
CA GLY A 41 38.35 9.75 22.75
C GLY A 41 37.34 10.23 21.69
N LEU A 42 37.18 9.53 20.57
CA LEU A 42 36.17 9.85 19.54
C LEU A 42 35.33 8.61 19.20
N ALA A 43 34.68 8.05 20.22
CA ALA A 43 33.75 6.95 20.03
C ALA A 43 32.40 7.49 19.55
N GLY A 44 31.91 6.99 18.40
CA GLY A 44 30.57 7.29 17.92
C GLY A 44 29.49 6.73 18.86
N HIS A 45 28.39 7.47 19.02
CA HIS A 45 27.23 7.01 19.81
C HIS A 45 26.62 5.72 19.25
N TYR A 46 26.67 5.55 17.93
CA TYR A 46 26.20 4.35 17.29
C TYR A 46 27.28 3.30 17.15
N LYS A 47 27.02 2.10 17.68
CA LYS A 47 27.92 0.94 17.62
C LYS A 47 27.45 -0.14 16.63
N GLY A 48 26.30 0.04 16.01
CA GLY A 48 25.64 -0.95 15.15
C GLY A 48 24.24 -1.35 15.64
N PRO A 49 23.45 -2.06 14.81
CA PRO A 49 22.13 -2.55 15.18
C PRO A 49 22.24 -3.71 16.17
N GLU A 50 21.39 -3.69 17.20
CA GLU A 50 21.33 -4.74 18.22
C GLU A 50 20.95 -6.12 17.64
N ARG A 51 20.07 -6.13 16.62
CA ARG A 51 19.59 -7.36 15.98
C ARG A 51 20.00 -7.39 14.52
N LEU A 52 20.78 -8.41 14.18
CA LEU A 52 21.30 -8.67 12.84
C LEU A 52 20.67 -9.93 12.26
N LYS A 53 20.50 -9.96 10.94
CA LYS A 53 20.16 -11.19 10.21
C LYS A 53 21.43 -12.01 9.97
N SER A 54 21.29 -13.26 9.53
CA SER A 54 22.42 -14.09 9.04
C SER A 54 23.26 -13.37 7.97
N ASN A 55 22.64 -12.45 7.23
CA ASN A 55 23.25 -11.65 6.19
C ASN A 55 23.86 -10.30 6.68
N GLY A 56 24.05 -10.12 7.98
CA GLY A 56 24.66 -8.90 8.56
C GLY A 56 23.83 -7.61 8.44
N LYS A 57 22.70 -7.64 7.74
CA LYS A 57 21.75 -6.51 7.66
C LYS A 57 20.96 -6.37 8.96
N SER A 58 20.57 -5.14 9.29
CA SER A 58 19.71 -4.85 10.44
C SER A 58 18.37 -5.57 10.30
N VAL A 59 17.87 -6.14 11.39
CA VAL A 59 16.49 -6.64 11.45
C VAL A 59 15.54 -5.44 11.45
N GLY A 60 14.88 -5.21 10.31
CA GLY A 60 13.79 -4.23 10.25
C GLY A 60 12.63 -4.66 11.14
N LYS A 61 11.95 -3.70 11.78
CA LYS A 61 10.69 -3.97 12.49
C LYS A 61 9.71 -4.58 11.48
N LYS A 62 9.11 -5.72 11.81
CA LYS A 62 8.02 -6.31 11.03
C LYS A 62 6.90 -5.25 11.01
N ARG A 63 6.60 -4.67 9.85
CA ARG A 63 5.52 -3.68 9.74
C ARG A 63 4.24 -4.36 10.26
N PRO A 64 3.52 -3.76 11.22
CA PRO A 64 2.23 -4.29 11.62
C PRO A 64 1.35 -4.33 10.37
N LYS A 65 0.66 -5.46 10.15
CA LYS A 65 -0.28 -5.58 9.03
C LYS A 65 -1.30 -4.46 9.21
N SER A 66 -1.40 -3.59 8.22
CA SER A 66 -2.47 -2.60 8.20
C SER A 66 -3.79 -3.34 8.00
N SER A 67 -4.89 -2.82 8.53
CA SER A 67 -6.25 -3.37 8.34
C SER A 67 -6.65 -3.48 6.85
N ARG A 68 -5.87 -2.88 5.95
CA ARG A 68 -6.01 -2.97 4.50
C ARG A 68 -5.47 -4.28 3.92
N ASP A 69 -4.44 -4.87 4.52
CA ASP A 69 -3.83 -6.14 4.10
C ASP A 69 -4.61 -7.37 4.59
N GLU A 70 -5.44 -7.23 5.63
CA GLU A 70 -6.37 -8.30 6.05
C GLU A 70 -7.61 -8.38 5.14
N LYS A 71 -8.03 -7.26 4.53
CA LYS A 71 -9.15 -7.23 3.59
C LYS A 71 -8.80 -7.83 2.23
N SER A 72 -7.52 -7.87 1.84
CA SER A 72 -7.07 -8.47 0.58
C SER A 72 -6.91 -10.00 0.65
N ASN A 73 -6.75 -10.58 1.85
CA ASN A 73 -6.63 -12.03 2.07
C ASN A 73 -7.94 -12.75 2.40
N LYS A 74 -9.06 -12.02 2.56
CA LYS A 74 -10.38 -12.67 2.66
C LYS A 74 -10.84 -13.05 1.25
N ALA A 75 -10.99 -14.34 0.99
CA ALA A 75 -11.56 -14.86 -0.24
C ALA A 75 -12.91 -14.17 -0.50
N LYS A 76 -12.95 -13.32 -1.54
CA LYS A 76 -14.19 -12.65 -1.93
C LYS A 76 -15.13 -13.73 -2.50
N PRO A 77 -16.37 -13.89 -1.98
CA PRO A 77 -17.31 -14.81 -2.58
C PRO A 77 -17.59 -14.37 -4.02
N LYS A 78 -17.48 -15.31 -4.95
CA LYS A 78 -17.62 -15.08 -6.40
C LYS A 78 -19.10 -14.83 -6.73
N LYS A 79 -19.59 -13.62 -6.46
CA LYS A 79 -20.95 -13.21 -6.86
C LYS A 79 -20.97 -12.92 -8.36
N ARG A 80 -21.84 -13.60 -9.11
CA ARG A 80 -22.02 -13.36 -10.54
C ARG A 80 -22.81 -12.07 -10.72
N ALA A 81 -22.45 -11.27 -11.74
CA ALA A 81 -23.10 -9.97 -11.99
C ALA A 81 -24.60 -10.08 -12.32
N ARG A 82 -25.07 -11.26 -12.74
CA ARG A 82 -26.49 -11.57 -12.98
C ARG A 82 -27.27 -11.57 -11.67
N ASP A 83 -26.81 -12.32 -10.68
CA ASP A 83 -27.44 -12.46 -9.36
C ASP A 83 -27.49 -11.15 -8.57
N GLN A 84 -26.55 -10.22 -8.83
CA GLN A 84 -26.55 -8.89 -8.23
C GLN A 84 -27.59 -7.96 -8.84
N LYS A 85 -27.93 -8.16 -10.12
CA LYS A 85 -28.90 -7.33 -10.85
C LYS A 85 -30.34 -7.80 -10.67
N ASP A 86 -30.56 -9.06 -10.29
CA ASP A 86 -31.88 -9.63 -9.97
C ASP A 86 -32.45 -9.18 -8.61
N LEU A 87 -31.74 -8.31 -7.88
CA LEU A 87 -32.25 -7.62 -6.68
C LEU A 87 -33.05 -6.34 -7.01
N GLY A 88 -33.47 -6.18 -8.27
CA GLY A 88 -34.25 -5.03 -8.75
C GLY A 88 -35.75 -5.28 -8.75
N LYS A 89 -36.46 -4.58 -7.85
CA LYS A 89 -37.92 -4.31 -7.86
C LYS A 89 -38.85 -5.49 -7.52
N ARG A 90 -38.88 -5.84 -6.24
CA ARG A 90 -40.10 -6.43 -5.63
C ARG A 90 -41.18 -5.34 -5.58
N ARG A 91 -42.11 -5.36 -6.53
CA ARG A 91 -43.32 -4.53 -6.49
C ARG A 91 -44.15 -4.97 -5.29
N ALA A 92 -44.07 -4.25 -4.18
CA ALA A 92 -45.18 -4.20 -3.25
C ALA A 92 -46.15 -3.13 -3.78
N PRO A 93 -47.41 -3.45 -4.14
CA PRO A 93 -48.36 -2.42 -4.52
C PRO A 93 -48.85 -1.72 -3.26
N LEU A 94 -48.38 -0.50 -3.00
CA LEU A 94 -48.96 0.36 -1.99
C LEU A 94 -49.69 1.54 -2.64
N ARG A 95 -51.03 1.42 -2.63
CA ARG A 95 -52.03 2.50 -2.60
C ARG A 95 -52.39 3.22 -3.92
N ALA A 96 -53.69 3.25 -4.21
CA ALA A 96 -54.33 3.84 -5.38
C ALA A 96 -54.22 5.39 -5.43
N PRO A 97 -54.21 6.04 -6.61
CA PRO A 97 -54.17 7.49 -6.71
C PRO A 97 -55.57 8.11 -6.67
N SER A 98 -55.83 8.95 -5.68
CA SER A 98 -56.93 9.92 -5.69
C SER A 98 -56.55 11.12 -6.56
N GLY A 99 -57.50 11.55 -7.38
CA GLY A 99 -57.33 12.61 -8.37
C GLY A 99 -57.18 14.01 -7.77
N GLY A 100 -56.55 14.87 -8.55
CA GLY A 100 -56.40 16.30 -8.27
C GLY A 100 -55.36 16.89 -9.22
N ALA A 101 -55.81 17.54 -10.29
CA ALA A 101 -54.95 18.17 -11.28
C ALA A 101 -54.19 19.35 -10.65
N SER A 102 -52.88 19.20 -10.46
CA SER A 102 -51.98 20.31 -10.12
C SER A 102 -51.52 20.99 -11.42
N LEU A 103 -51.99 22.21 -11.67
CA LEU A 103 -51.32 23.11 -12.61
C LEU A 103 -49.96 23.51 -11.98
N GLY A 104 -48.88 22.87 -12.42
CA GLY A 104 -47.53 23.02 -11.87
C GLY A 104 -46.46 23.21 -12.94
N ASP A 105 -45.74 24.33 -12.81
CA ASP A 105 -44.44 24.79 -13.34
C ASP A 105 -44.02 24.62 -14.83
N GLY A 106 -44.85 24.07 -15.70
CA GLY A 106 -44.51 24.01 -17.13
C GLY A 106 -43.39 23.02 -17.49
N SER A 107 -42.91 22.21 -16.54
CA SER A 107 -41.95 21.13 -16.80
C SER A 107 -42.60 19.75 -17.03
N MET A 108 -43.93 19.65 -17.05
CA MET A 108 -44.64 18.42 -17.42
C MET A 108 -45.06 18.41 -18.90
N PRO A 109 -44.75 17.34 -19.67
CA PRO A 109 -45.23 17.23 -21.04
C PRO A 109 -46.74 17.05 -21.04
N PHE A 110 -47.45 17.80 -21.89
CA PHE A 110 -48.89 17.70 -22.05
C PHE A 110 -49.28 16.26 -22.42
N GLY A 111 -50.01 15.60 -21.52
CA GLY A 111 -50.59 14.29 -21.80
C GLY A 111 -51.54 14.35 -22.98
N LYS A 112 -51.47 13.36 -23.87
CA LYS A 112 -52.36 13.29 -25.04
C LYS A 112 -53.82 13.20 -24.57
N LYS A 113 -54.67 14.11 -25.06
CA LYS A 113 -56.14 13.97 -24.93
C LYS A 113 -56.57 12.69 -25.64
N LYS A 114 -57.39 11.87 -24.98
CA LYS A 114 -58.10 10.78 -25.65
C LYS A 114 -59.12 11.40 -26.62
N PRO A 115 -59.30 10.86 -27.84
CA PRO A 115 -60.41 11.29 -28.68
C PRO A 115 -61.74 10.94 -28.00
N ALA A 116 -62.72 11.83 -28.12
CA ALA A 116 -64.10 11.51 -27.76
C ALA A 116 -64.59 10.39 -28.70
N ALA A 117 -65.21 9.37 -28.11
CA ALA A 117 -65.95 8.39 -28.88
C ALA A 117 -67.25 9.05 -29.38
N ASP A 118 -67.56 8.88 -30.66
CA ASP A 118 -68.95 8.86 -31.14
C ASP A 118 -69.60 7.54 -30.71
#